data_AF-A0AA96ZIL8-F1
#
_entry.id   AF-A0AA96ZIL8-F1
#
_cell.length_a   1.000
_cell.length_b   1.000
_cell.length_c   1.000
_cell.angle_alpha   90.00
_cell.angle_beta   90.00
_cell.angle_gamma   90.00
#
_symmetry.space_group_name_H-M   'P 1'
#
loop_
_entity.id
_entity.type
_entity.pdbx_description
1 polymer ?
#
loop_
_entity_poly.entity_id
_entity_poly.type
_entity_poly.pdbx_seq_one_letter_code
_entity_poly.pdbx_strand_id
1 'polypeptide(L)'
;MPDDELGRLPGLDGLFVPPAEVEGERAWWEAVHERNRAGRVVHRLWEDEDADRLGQLIGRWYEGADAAEGFRGAVTGWLDEREPERFFAAVMRKAFPFGALAYGVGPEAVLGLPGWFGEFVLSADQVWDRLPEFEAALGWSGEERERILDRVRAWLVGLGDEPGYPAEELLDGPLRVVRWAAARGWGVVGVAPVY
;
A
#
# COMPACT_ATOMS: atom_id res chain seq x y z
N MET A 1 -4.40 -16.21 -26.69
CA MET A 1 -4.06 -14.89 -27.23
C MET A 1 -2.54 -14.81 -27.26
N PRO A 2 -1.91 -14.37 -28.37
CA PRO A 2 -0.46 -14.32 -28.45
C PRO A 2 0.09 -13.19 -27.57
N ASP A 3 1.26 -13.42 -26.98
CA ASP A 3 1.95 -12.60 -25.96
C ASP A 3 2.40 -11.19 -26.43
N ASP A 4 2.11 -10.80 -27.68
CA ASP A 4 2.57 -9.54 -28.27
C ASP A 4 1.66 -8.32 -27.98
N GLU A 5 0.56 -8.48 -27.23
CA GLU A 5 -0.33 -7.38 -26.84
C GLU A 5 -0.15 -6.84 -25.41
N LEU A 6 0.80 -7.37 -24.62
CA LEU A 6 1.13 -6.85 -23.29
C LEU A 6 1.97 -5.55 -23.32
N GLY A 7 2.45 -5.14 -24.49
CA GLY A 7 3.37 -4.00 -24.65
C GLY A 7 2.72 -2.64 -24.88
N ARG A 8 1.38 -2.52 -24.92
CA ARG A 8 0.71 -1.23 -25.12
C ARG A 8 -0.54 -1.14 -24.25
N LEU A 9 -0.38 -0.52 -23.07
CA LEU A 9 -1.47 -0.12 -22.20
C LEU A 9 -2.33 0.93 -22.93
N PRO A 10 -3.58 0.63 -23.36
CA PRO A 10 -4.40 1.59 -24.09
C PRO A 10 -4.93 2.64 -23.10
N GLY A 11 -4.56 3.91 -23.30
CA GLY A 11 -5.00 5.04 -22.46
C GLY A 11 -3.89 5.81 -21.75
N LEU A 12 -2.64 5.36 -21.83
CA LEU A 12 -1.45 6.06 -21.29
C LEU A 12 -0.61 6.76 -22.38
N ASP A 13 -1.00 6.66 -23.65
CA ASP A 13 -0.31 7.29 -24.77
C ASP A 13 -0.32 8.82 -24.63
N GLY A 14 0.76 9.36 -24.07
CA GLY A 14 1.04 10.80 -24.01
C GLY A 14 0.90 11.48 -22.64
N LEU A 15 0.52 10.77 -21.57
CA LEU A 15 0.37 11.38 -20.22
C LEU A 15 1.53 11.08 -19.26
N PHE A 16 2.33 10.05 -19.53
CA PHE A 16 3.56 9.78 -18.81
C PHE A 16 4.46 8.93 -19.71
N VAL A 17 5.60 9.48 -20.12
CA VAL A 17 6.70 8.66 -20.67
C VAL A 17 7.62 8.42 -19.48
N PRO A 18 7.63 7.21 -18.88
CA PRO A 18 8.64 6.90 -17.89
C PRO A 18 10.00 7.14 -18.54
N PRO A 19 10.96 7.82 -17.87
CA PRO A 19 12.34 7.86 -18.34
C PRO A 19 12.79 6.44 -18.68
N ALA A 20 13.56 6.23 -19.74
CA ALA A 20 13.97 4.88 -20.19
C ALA A 20 14.65 4.04 -19.08
N GLU A 21 15.18 4.72 -18.07
CA GLU A 21 15.69 4.15 -16.82
C GLU A 21 14.60 3.40 -16.03
N VAL A 22 13.36 3.92 -15.95
CA VAL A 22 12.24 3.34 -15.19
C VAL A 22 11.73 2.04 -15.81
N GLU A 23 11.71 1.90 -17.13
CA GLU A 23 11.27 0.65 -17.79
C GLU A 23 12.28 -0.49 -17.56
N GLY A 24 13.58 -0.17 -17.56
CA GLY A 24 14.63 -1.12 -17.21
C GLY A 24 14.55 -1.57 -15.75
N GLU A 25 14.22 -0.64 -14.84
CA GLU A 25 14.07 -0.93 -13.41
C GLU A 25 12.78 -1.72 -13.12
N ARG A 26 11.69 -1.48 -13.87
CA ARG A 26 10.46 -2.27 -13.78
C ARG A 26 10.68 -3.73 -14.19
N ALA A 27 11.34 -3.97 -15.32
CA ALA A 27 11.62 -5.33 -15.80
C ALA A 27 12.51 -6.11 -14.82
N TRP A 28 13.52 -5.44 -14.24
CA TRP A 28 14.32 -6.00 -13.15
C TRP A 28 13.45 -6.30 -11.92
N TRP A 29 12.54 -5.39 -11.54
CA TRP A 29 11.67 -5.57 -10.38
C TRP A 29 10.75 -6.79 -10.48
N GLU A 30 10.11 -6.96 -11.64
CA GLU A 30 9.24 -8.10 -11.93
C GLU A 30 10.04 -9.42 -11.85
N ALA A 31 11.28 -9.44 -12.34
CA ALA A 31 12.17 -10.60 -12.22
C ALA A 31 12.60 -10.92 -10.78
N VAL A 32 12.82 -9.90 -9.92
CA VAL A 32 13.07 -10.11 -8.49
C VAL A 32 11.81 -10.62 -7.78
N HIS A 33 10.64 -10.06 -8.09
CA HIS A 33 9.36 -10.50 -7.51
C HIS A 33 9.11 -11.99 -7.78
N GLU A 34 9.27 -12.45 -9.02
CA GLU A 34 9.12 -13.87 -9.40
C GLU A 34 10.12 -14.78 -8.67
N ARG A 35 11.37 -14.33 -8.50
CA ARG A 35 12.38 -15.07 -7.73
C ARG A 35 12.01 -15.18 -6.25
N ASN A 36 11.49 -14.12 -5.65
CA ASN A 36 11.11 -14.09 -4.23
C ASN A 36 9.84 -14.91 -3.96
N ARG A 37 8.91 -14.95 -4.92
CA ARG A 37 7.69 -15.77 -4.87
C ARG A 37 7.97 -17.28 -4.77
N ALA A 38 9.13 -17.74 -5.27
CA ALA A 38 9.56 -19.14 -5.26
C ALA A 38 10.15 -19.65 -3.92
N GLY A 39 10.09 -18.86 -2.83
CA GLY A 39 10.26 -19.39 -1.48
C GLY A 39 11.69 -19.47 -0.94
N ARG A 40 12.53 -18.45 -1.16
CA ARG A 40 13.71 -18.22 -0.31
C ARG A 40 13.50 -16.97 0.51
N VAL A 41 13.21 -17.17 1.80
CA VAL A 41 13.18 -16.13 2.82
C VAL A 41 14.47 -15.32 2.75
N VAL A 42 14.28 -14.00 2.67
CA VAL A 42 15.31 -12.98 2.58
C VAL A 42 15.99 -12.83 3.94
N HIS A 43 16.94 -13.71 4.24
CA HIS A 43 17.77 -13.59 5.44
C HIS A 43 19.11 -12.88 5.19
N ARG A 44 19.35 -12.37 3.97
CA ARG A 44 20.59 -11.66 3.58
C ARG A 44 20.37 -10.52 2.58
N LEU A 45 19.47 -9.58 2.87
CA LEU A 45 19.35 -8.33 2.10
C LEU A 45 20.68 -7.53 2.04
N TRP A 46 21.65 -7.81 2.89
CA TRP A 46 22.87 -7.02 3.02
C TRP A 46 24.08 -7.57 2.24
N GLU A 47 23.94 -8.70 1.54
CA GLU A 47 25.01 -9.33 0.73
C GLU A 47 24.58 -9.59 -0.73
N ASP A 48 23.41 -9.10 -1.14
CA ASP A 48 22.78 -9.41 -2.42
C ASP A 48 22.96 -8.23 -3.41
N GLU A 49 23.52 -8.48 -4.59
CA GLU A 49 23.69 -7.48 -5.64
C GLU A 49 22.35 -6.82 -6.04
N ASP A 50 21.24 -7.55 -5.95
CA ASP A 50 19.90 -6.99 -6.18
C ASP A 50 19.48 -6.03 -5.06
N ALA A 51 19.88 -6.29 -3.82
CA ALA A 51 19.57 -5.42 -2.70
C ALA A 51 20.44 -4.15 -2.69
N ASP A 52 21.71 -4.25 -3.09
CA ASP A 52 22.57 -3.08 -3.30
C ASP A 52 22.07 -2.24 -4.48
N ARG A 53 21.63 -2.89 -5.57
CA ARG A 53 21.02 -2.21 -6.71
C ARG A 53 19.73 -1.51 -6.31
N LEU A 54 18.88 -2.16 -5.52
CA LEU A 54 17.67 -1.57 -4.96
C LEU A 54 18.02 -0.36 -4.07
N GLY A 55 19.01 -0.48 -3.20
CA GLY A 55 19.43 0.58 -2.29
C GLY A 55 19.94 1.81 -3.03
N GLN A 56 20.76 1.63 -4.07
CA GLN A 56 21.24 2.73 -4.92
C GLN A 56 20.10 3.37 -5.71
N LEU A 57 19.16 2.56 -6.19
CA LEU A 57 18.00 3.03 -6.92
C LEU A 57 17.07 3.87 -6.03
N ILE A 58 16.76 3.37 -4.83
CA ILE A 58 16.03 4.10 -3.80
C ILE A 58 16.76 5.40 -3.43
N GLY A 59 18.09 5.35 -3.27
CA GLY A 59 18.90 6.53 -2.98
C GLY A 59 18.79 7.62 -4.05
N ARG A 60 18.93 7.25 -5.34
CA ARG A 60 18.77 8.18 -6.47
C ARG A 60 17.37 8.77 -6.54
N TRP A 61 16.35 8.01 -6.16
CA TRP A 61 15.00 8.53 -6.09
C TRP A 61 14.84 9.56 -4.98
N TYR A 62 15.38 9.32 -3.78
CA TYR A 62 15.32 10.30 -2.69
C TYR A 62 16.03 11.63 -3.03
N GLU A 63 17.01 11.64 -3.93
CA GLU A 63 17.64 12.86 -4.45
C GLU A 63 16.70 13.69 -5.35
N GLY A 64 15.68 13.06 -5.93
CA GLY A 64 14.63 13.70 -6.73
C GLY A 64 13.24 13.38 -6.18
N ALA A 65 12.79 14.13 -5.17
CA ALA A 65 11.55 13.86 -4.42
C ALA A 65 10.33 13.53 -5.32
N ASP A 66 10.14 14.23 -6.44
CA ASP A 66 9.04 13.95 -7.37
C ASP A 66 9.19 12.60 -8.10
N ALA A 67 10.43 12.20 -8.43
CA ALA A 67 10.72 10.90 -9.02
C ALA A 67 10.55 9.75 -8.02
N ALA A 68 10.89 9.97 -6.74
CA ALA A 68 10.61 9.00 -5.68
C ALA A 68 9.12 8.77 -5.49
N GLU A 69 8.32 9.83 -5.50
CA GLU A 69 6.87 9.74 -5.37
C GLU A 69 6.23 9.09 -6.60
N GLY A 70 6.66 9.47 -7.81
CA GLY A 70 6.19 8.84 -9.04
C GLY A 70 6.50 7.34 -9.09
N PHE A 71 7.70 6.95 -8.66
CA PHE A 71 8.08 5.55 -8.56
C PHE A 71 7.27 4.80 -7.49
N ARG A 72 7.13 5.38 -6.29
CA ARG A 72 6.35 4.82 -5.20
C ARG A 72 4.91 4.57 -5.65
N GLY A 73 4.29 5.56 -6.28
CA GLY A 73 2.96 5.46 -6.86
C GLY A 73 2.84 4.34 -7.90
N ALA A 74 3.81 4.21 -8.80
CA ALA A 74 3.83 3.16 -9.82
C ALA A 74 3.94 1.75 -9.23
N VAL A 75 4.82 1.53 -8.24
CA VAL A 75 4.95 0.22 -7.57
C VAL A 75 3.69 -0.12 -6.77
N THR A 76 3.15 0.84 -6.02
CA THR A 76 1.92 0.59 -5.26
C THR A 76 0.74 0.31 -6.17
N GLY A 77 0.62 1.04 -7.30
CA GLY A 77 -0.40 0.78 -8.31
C GLY A 77 -0.26 -0.60 -8.95
N TRP A 78 0.98 -1.01 -9.28
CA TRP A 78 1.26 -2.35 -9.82
C TRP A 78 0.89 -3.47 -8.84
N LEU A 79 1.16 -3.28 -7.55
CA LEU A 79 0.78 -4.25 -6.50
C LEU A 79 -0.74 -4.31 -6.31
N ASP A 80 -1.41 -3.16 -6.30
CA ASP A 80 -2.85 -3.05 -6.14
C ASP A 80 -3.60 -3.72 -7.31
N GLU A 81 -3.12 -3.57 -8.55
CA GLU A 81 -3.73 -4.20 -9.73
C GLU A 81 -3.60 -5.74 -9.74
N ARG A 82 -2.51 -6.29 -9.21
CA ARG A 82 -2.20 -7.73 -9.30
C ARG A 82 -2.61 -8.54 -8.08
N GLU A 83 -2.59 -7.93 -6.91
CA GLU A 83 -2.91 -8.59 -5.64
C GLU A 83 -3.83 -7.72 -4.76
N PRO A 84 -4.98 -7.22 -5.28
CA PRO A 84 -5.83 -6.23 -4.60
C PRO A 84 -6.38 -6.71 -3.25
N GLU A 85 -6.46 -8.04 -3.04
CA GLU A 85 -6.91 -8.60 -1.77
C GLU A 85 -5.76 -8.87 -0.78
N ARG A 86 -4.50 -8.88 -1.23
CA ARG A 86 -3.31 -9.18 -0.41
C ARG A 86 -2.57 -7.94 0.03
N PHE A 87 -2.72 -6.86 -0.72
CA PHE A 87 -1.99 -5.63 -0.54
C PHE A 87 -2.94 -4.44 -0.50
N PHE A 88 -2.57 -3.46 0.32
CA PHE A 88 -3.21 -2.16 0.35
C PHE A 88 -2.14 -1.12 0.64
N ALA A 89 -2.12 -0.04 -0.14
CA ALA A 89 -1.32 1.13 0.15
C ALA A 89 -2.08 2.40 -0.22
N ALA A 90 -2.03 3.36 0.71
CA ALA A 90 -2.42 4.74 0.46
C ALA A 90 -1.17 5.59 0.57
N VAL A 91 -0.78 6.23 -0.53
CA VAL A 91 0.39 7.12 -0.60
C VAL A 91 -0.11 8.48 -1.06
N MET A 92 0.15 9.50 -0.26
CA MET A 92 -0.24 10.87 -0.57
C MET A 92 0.83 11.84 -0.07
N ARG A 93 1.12 12.88 -0.87
CA ARG A 93 2.18 13.85 -0.59
C ARG A 93 1.96 14.68 0.68
N LYS A 94 0.71 15.03 1.00
CA LYS A 94 0.38 15.99 2.08
C LYS A 94 -0.79 15.59 2.99
N ALA A 95 -1.62 14.64 2.53
CA ALA A 95 -2.86 14.29 3.20
C ALA A 95 -2.68 13.31 4.36
N PHE A 96 -1.47 12.75 4.57
CA PHE A 96 -1.17 11.80 5.65
C PHE A 96 -2.29 10.75 5.83
N PRO A 97 -2.37 9.72 4.97
CA PRO A 97 -3.54 8.84 4.87
C PRO A 97 -3.96 8.20 6.19
N PHE A 98 -2.99 7.77 7.00
CA PHE A 98 -3.26 7.25 8.33
C PHE A 98 -3.85 8.31 9.28
N GLY A 99 -3.39 9.57 9.19
CA GLY A 99 -3.95 10.69 9.94
C GLY A 99 -5.40 10.98 9.54
N ALA A 100 -5.72 10.90 8.24
CA ALA A 100 -7.09 11.02 7.75
C ALA A 100 -7.99 9.91 8.31
N LEU A 101 -7.52 8.66 8.28
CA LEU A 101 -8.21 7.52 8.87
C LEU A 101 -8.44 7.72 10.37
N ALA A 102 -7.39 8.06 11.13
CA ALA A 102 -7.45 8.26 12.57
C ALA A 102 -8.42 9.39 12.97
N TYR A 103 -8.43 10.48 12.20
CA TYR A 103 -9.41 11.56 12.36
C TYR A 103 -10.84 11.09 12.06
N GLY A 104 -10.99 10.25 11.04
CA GLY A 104 -12.26 9.62 10.67
C GLY A 104 -12.82 8.75 11.78
N VAL A 105 -12.11 7.69 12.17
CA VAL A 105 -12.63 6.66 13.09
C VAL A 105 -12.54 7.05 14.56
N GLY A 106 -11.71 8.03 14.89
CA GLY A 106 -11.53 8.52 16.25
C GLY A 106 -10.55 7.70 17.10
N PRO A 107 -10.17 8.21 18.28
CA PRO A 107 -9.09 7.68 19.08
C PRO A 107 -9.38 6.28 19.65
N GLU A 108 -10.61 5.96 20.02
CA GLU A 108 -10.95 4.65 20.58
C GLU A 108 -10.77 3.53 19.55
N ALA A 109 -11.21 3.75 18.31
CA ALA A 109 -11.03 2.80 17.22
C ALA A 109 -9.55 2.64 16.85
N VAL A 110 -8.77 3.73 16.83
CA VAL A 110 -7.32 3.69 16.58
C VAL A 110 -6.57 2.92 17.68
N LEU A 111 -6.91 3.15 18.95
CA LEU A 111 -6.31 2.42 20.08
C LEU A 111 -6.70 0.94 20.11
N GLY A 112 -7.80 0.58 19.44
CA GLY A 112 -8.21 -0.80 19.24
C GLY A 112 -7.42 -1.53 18.15
N LEU A 113 -6.73 -0.83 17.26
CA LEU A 113 -5.87 -1.47 16.27
C LEU A 113 -4.61 -2.05 16.92
N PRO A 114 -4.13 -3.23 16.49
CA PRO A 114 -2.89 -3.79 17.00
C PRO A 114 -1.68 -2.88 16.81
N GLY A 115 -0.76 -2.96 17.77
CA GLY A 115 0.51 -2.24 17.72
C GLY A 115 0.40 -0.75 18.05
N TRP A 116 1.34 0.05 17.54
CA TRP A 116 1.37 1.49 17.74
C TRP A 116 0.75 2.16 16.52
N PHE A 117 -0.48 2.67 16.63
CA PHE A 117 -1.18 3.33 15.52
C PHE A 117 -1.25 2.46 14.24
N GLY A 118 -1.57 1.16 14.39
CA GLY A 118 -1.66 0.25 13.23
C GLY A 118 -0.30 -0.21 12.67
N GLU A 119 0.81 0.10 13.35
CA GLU A 119 2.11 -0.51 13.06
C GLU A 119 2.28 -1.82 13.82
N PHE A 120 2.30 -2.95 13.09
CA PHE A 120 2.34 -4.28 13.70
C PHE A 120 2.91 -5.33 12.75
N VAL A 121 3.33 -6.45 13.35
CA VAL A 121 3.60 -7.72 12.66
C VAL A 121 2.83 -8.80 13.39
N LEU A 122 1.90 -9.47 12.71
CA LEU A 122 1.10 -10.56 13.26
C LEU A 122 1.41 -11.86 12.51
N SER A 123 1.60 -12.95 13.25
CA SER A 123 1.61 -14.31 12.70
C SER A 123 0.22 -14.73 12.22
N ALA A 124 0.14 -15.83 11.46
CA ALA A 124 -1.13 -16.37 10.98
C ALA A 124 -2.16 -16.62 12.10
N ASP A 125 -1.73 -17.22 13.22
CA ASP A 125 -2.59 -17.49 14.37
C ASP A 125 -3.07 -16.18 15.01
N GLN A 126 -2.16 -15.21 15.15
CA GLN A 126 -2.48 -13.89 15.71
C GLN A 126 -3.44 -13.10 14.82
N VAL A 127 -3.36 -13.22 13.50
CA VAL A 127 -4.31 -12.57 12.57
C VAL A 127 -5.72 -13.09 12.82
N TRP A 128 -5.89 -14.40 13.02
CA TRP A 128 -7.20 -14.98 13.32
C TRP A 128 -7.75 -14.50 14.67
N ASP A 129 -6.91 -14.52 15.70
CA ASP A 129 -7.29 -14.08 17.05
C ASP A 129 -7.65 -12.58 17.12
N ARG A 130 -6.97 -11.76 16.31
CA ARG A 130 -7.10 -10.29 16.34
C ARG A 130 -8.07 -9.74 15.29
N LEU A 131 -8.58 -10.55 14.37
CA LEU A 131 -9.55 -10.11 13.35
C LEU A 131 -10.74 -9.32 13.93
N PRO A 132 -11.35 -9.70 15.07
CA PRO A 132 -12.44 -8.92 15.66
C PRO A 132 -12.07 -7.48 16.03
N GLU A 133 -10.81 -7.22 16.40
CA GLU A 133 -10.32 -5.87 16.72
C GLU A 133 -10.27 -4.98 15.46
N PHE A 134 -9.81 -5.53 14.34
CA PHE A 134 -9.85 -4.85 13.04
C PHE A 134 -11.27 -4.60 12.56
N GLU A 135 -12.17 -5.58 12.72
CA GLU A 135 -13.58 -5.42 12.34
C GLU A 135 -14.29 -4.36 13.19
N ALA A 136 -13.99 -4.29 14.49
CA ALA A 136 -14.52 -3.25 15.36
C ALA A 136 -13.98 -1.85 15.00
N ALA A 137 -12.70 -1.75 14.64
CA ALA A 137 -12.06 -0.47 14.35
C ALA A 137 -12.37 0.07 12.93
N LEU A 138 -12.55 -0.80 11.95
CA LEU A 138 -12.64 -0.44 10.53
C LEU A 138 -13.95 -0.85 9.86
N GLY A 139 -14.65 -1.86 10.39
CA GLY A 139 -15.84 -2.49 9.79
C GLY A 139 -17.16 -1.72 9.98
N TRP A 140 -17.11 -0.38 9.92
CA TRP A 140 -18.28 0.49 10.08
C TRP A 140 -19.30 0.29 8.96
N SER A 141 -20.58 0.53 9.23
CA SER A 141 -21.65 0.45 8.24
C SER A 141 -22.74 1.52 8.44
N GLY A 142 -23.59 1.70 7.44
CA GLY A 142 -24.73 2.63 7.47
C GLY A 142 -24.32 4.09 7.72
N GLU A 143 -25.15 4.81 8.48
CA GLU A 143 -24.98 6.24 8.75
C GLU A 143 -23.68 6.58 9.51
N GLU A 144 -23.15 5.66 10.31
CA GLU A 144 -21.87 5.89 11.01
C GLU A 144 -20.70 5.85 10.02
N ARG A 145 -20.71 4.89 9.08
CA ARG A 145 -19.70 4.82 8.02
C ARG A 145 -19.68 6.10 7.20
N GLU A 146 -20.83 6.61 6.79
CA GLU A 146 -20.88 7.86 6.00
C GLU A 146 -20.35 9.06 6.78
N ARG A 147 -20.66 9.18 8.08
CA ARG A 147 -20.09 10.24 8.94
C ARG A 147 -18.58 10.15 9.08
N ILE A 148 -18.03 8.94 9.17
CA ILE A 148 -16.57 8.71 9.20
C ILE A 148 -15.97 9.13 7.85
N LEU A 149 -16.56 8.69 6.74
CA LEU A 149 -16.07 9.01 5.41
C LEU A 149 -16.12 10.50 5.10
N ASP A 150 -17.14 11.22 5.55
CA ASP A 150 -17.19 12.67 5.38
C ASP A 150 -16.04 13.38 6.13
N ARG A 151 -15.68 12.91 7.32
CA ARG A 151 -14.50 13.41 8.06
C ARG A 151 -13.20 13.10 7.32
N VAL A 152 -13.06 11.88 6.82
CA VAL A 152 -11.90 11.46 6.01
C VAL A 152 -11.79 12.32 4.75
N ARG A 153 -12.86 12.42 3.95
CA ARG A 153 -12.90 13.23 2.73
C ARG A 153 -12.56 14.69 3.02
N ALA A 154 -13.13 15.27 4.08
CA ALA A 154 -12.82 16.64 4.49
C ALA A 154 -11.33 16.84 4.81
N TRP A 155 -10.70 15.87 5.50
CA TRP A 155 -9.26 15.88 5.74
C TRP A 155 -8.46 15.76 4.44
N LEU A 156 -8.79 14.77 3.60
CA LEU A 156 -8.08 14.51 2.34
C LEU A 156 -8.18 15.70 1.39
N VAL A 157 -9.32 16.37 1.30
CA VAL A 157 -9.49 17.60 0.50
C VAL A 157 -8.79 18.78 1.15
N GLY A 158 -8.86 18.91 2.48
CA GLY A 158 -8.30 20.06 3.19
C GLY A 158 -6.77 20.09 3.23
N LEU A 159 -6.13 18.92 3.24
CA LEU A 159 -4.67 18.78 3.36
C LEU A 159 -4.01 18.13 2.15
N GLY A 160 -4.76 17.44 1.29
CA GLY A 160 -4.22 16.75 0.11
C GLY A 160 -4.13 17.63 -1.14
N ASP A 161 -3.61 17.02 -2.21
CA ASP A 161 -3.68 17.56 -3.56
C ASP A 161 -4.76 16.78 -4.35
N GLU A 162 -5.50 17.44 -5.25
CA GLU A 162 -6.52 16.77 -6.09
C GLU A 162 -5.92 15.99 -7.27
N PRO A 163 -6.61 14.93 -7.76
CA PRO A 163 -7.83 14.35 -7.22
C PRO A 163 -7.57 13.54 -5.94
N GLY A 164 -8.48 13.68 -4.97
CA GLY A 164 -8.41 12.98 -3.69
C GLY A 164 -8.48 11.45 -3.85
N TYR A 165 -7.68 10.74 -3.07
CA TYR A 165 -7.75 9.29 -2.93
C TYR A 165 -9.15 8.84 -2.46
N PRO A 166 -9.65 7.66 -2.89
CA PRO A 166 -10.95 7.14 -2.45
C PRO A 166 -10.95 6.93 -0.93
N ALA A 167 -11.73 7.74 -0.20
CA ALA A 167 -11.78 7.72 1.26
C ALA A 167 -12.23 6.35 1.81
N GLU A 168 -13.09 5.66 1.06
CA GLU A 168 -13.60 4.32 1.33
C GLU A 168 -12.45 3.31 1.48
N GLU A 169 -11.43 3.41 0.62
CA GLU A 169 -10.31 2.47 0.62
C GLU A 169 -9.45 2.59 1.88
N LEU A 170 -9.45 3.74 2.59
CA LEU A 170 -8.74 3.86 3.87
C LEU A 170 -9.37 2.99 4.98
N LEU A 171 -10.66 2.66 4.87
CA LEU A 171 -11.33 1.71 5.77
C LEU A 171 -11.31 0.29 5.20
N ASP A 172 -11.73 0.17 3.94
CA ASP A 172 -12.03 -1.11 3.32
C ASP A 172 -10.75 -1.87 2.94
N GLY A 173 -9.69 -1.15 2.54
CA GLY A 173 -8.42 -1.72 2.10
C GLY A 173 -7.69 -2.50 3.19
N PRO A 174 -7.34 -1.89 4.34
CA PRO A 174 -6.69 -2.60 5.43
C PRO A 174 -7.53 -3.78 5.94
N LEU A 175 -8.85 -3.59 6.08
CA LEU A 175 -9.74 -4.65 6.55
C LEU A 175 -9.84 -5.81 5.55
N ARG A 176 -9.84 -5.52 4.24
CA ARG A 176 -9.81 -6.52 3.16
C ARG A 176 -8.55 -7.39 3.26
N VAL A 177 -7.37 -6.78 3.43
CA VAL A 177 -6.09 -7.50 3.58
C VAL A 177 -6.10 -8.43 4.80
N VAL A 178 -6.56 -7.93 5.96
CA VAL A 178 -6.61 -8.74 7.19
C VAL A 178 -7.58 -9.92 7.06
N ARG A 179 -8.79 -9.68 6.52
CA ARG A 179 -9.77 -10.76 6.26
C ARG A 179 -9.23 -11.79 5.28
N TRP A 180 -8.57 -11.34 4.23
CA TRP A 180 -7.99 -12.21 3.22
C TRP A 180 -6.88 -13.11 3.81
N ALA A 181 -6.02 -12.54 4.65
CA ALA A 181 -4.95 -13.26 5.33
C ALA A 181 -5.49 -14.26 6.37
N ALA A 182 -6.48 -13.86 7.17
CA ALA A 182 -7.17 -14.74 8.12
C ALA A 182 -7.78 -15.96 7.41
N ALA A 183 -8.44 -15.75 6.27
CA ALA A 183 -9.05 -16.84 5.50
C ALA A 183 -8.04 -17.85 4.91
N ARG A 184 -6.75 -17.49 4.86
CA ARG A 184 -5.68 -18.31 4.24
C ARG A 184 -4.61 -18.77 5.22
N GLY A 185 -4.70 -18.37 6.49
CA GLY A 185 -3.68 -18.67 7.49
C GLY A 185 -2.36 -17.97 7.20
N TRP A 186 -2.41 -16.71 6.78
CA TRP A 186 -1.22 -15.88 6.51
C TRP A 186 -1.03 -14.85 7.61
N GLY A 187 0.23 -14.46 7.86
CA GLY A 187 0.54 -13.31 8.69
C GLY A 187 0.26 -11.98 7.97
N VAL A 188 0.19 -10.88 8.72
CA VAL A 188 -0.02 -9.53 8.19
C VAL A 188 0.99 -8.57 8.81
N VAL A 189 1.48 -7.64 7.99
CA VAL A 189 2.30 -6.52 8.42
C VAL A 189 1.55 -5.23 8.14
N GLY A 190 1.44 -4.37 9.15
CA GLY A 190 0.92 -3.02 9.04
C GLY A 190 2.07 -2.02 9.27
N VAL A 191 2.18 -1.03 8.39
CA VAL A 191 3.15 0.07 8.53
C VAL A 191 2.45 1.37 8.15
N ALA A 192 2.58 2.39 8.98
CA ALA A 192 2.02 3.72 8.77
C ALA A 192 3.13 4.77 8.92
N PRO A 193 4.09 4.80 7.99
CA PRO A 193 5.25 5.65 8.15
C PRO A 193 4.84 7.12 8.10
N VAL A 194 5.19 7.86 9.15
CA VAL A 194 5.04 9.31 9.20
C VAL A 194 6.34 9.90 8.64
N TYR A 195 6.30 10.39 7.40
CA TYR A 195 7.40 11.12 6.78
C TYR A 195 7.22 12.63 6.93
#